data_AF-A0A967S9M4-F1
#
_entry.id   AF-A0A967S9M4-F1
#
_cell.length_a   1.000
_cell.length_b   1.000
_cell.length_c   1.000
_cell.angle_alpha   90.00
_cell.angle_beta   90.00
_cell.angle_gamma   90.00
#
_symmetry.space_group_name_H-M   'P 1'
#
loop_
_entity.id
_entity.type
_entity.pdbx_description
1 polymer ?
#
loop_
_entity_poly.entity_id
_entity_poly.type
_entity_poly.pdbx_seq_one_letter_code
_entity_poly.pdbx_strand_id
1 'polypeptide(L)' 'PESHRYWTPLREDPSAYERREGPAIFIAGRLAPGVTMEEAQAELSAIGRRTADAFPETHELLRPMVMPYTHSLSD' A
#
# COMPACT_ATOMS: atom_id res chain seq x y z
N PRO A 1 2.20 -19.38 -8.08
CA PRO A 1 3.47 -18.66 -7.87
C PRO A 1 4.01 -18.10 -9.20
N GLU A 2 4.05 -16.78 -9.35
CA GLU A 2 4.67 -16.16 -10.51
C GLU A 2 6.19 -16.15 -10.36
N SER A 3 6.88 -16.74 -11.34
CA SER A 3 8.34 -16.83 -11.36
C SER A 3 8.90 -15.64 -12.14
N HIS A 4 9.35 -14.62 -11.43
CA HIS A 4 10.10 -13.50 -12.02
C HIS A 4 11.53 -13.98 -12.31
N ARG A 5 11.87 -14.13 -13.60
CA ARG A 5 13.21 -14.63 -14.01
C ARG A 5 14.33 -13.61 -13.82
N TYR A 6 13.99 -12.33 -13.71
CA TYR A 6 14.93 -11.23 -13.53
C TYR A 6 14.31 -10.17 -12.63
N TRP A 7 15.08 -9.70 -11.64
CA TRP A 7 14.72 -8.57 -10.81
C TRP A 7 15.39 -7.31 -11.35
N THR A 8 14.63 -6.23 -11.48
CA THR A 8 15.14 -4.89 -11.77
C THR A 8 14.68 -3.94 -10.67
N PRO A 9 15.48 -2.94 -10.30
CA PRO A 9 15.02 -1.89 -9.38
C PRO A 9 13.78 -1.18 -9.93
N LEU A 10 12.81 -0.89 -9.05
CA LEU A 10 11.71 0.03 -9.35
C LEU A 10 12.30 1.45 -9.49
N ARG A 11 12.04 2.09 -10.63
CA ARG A 11 12.49 3.46 -10.93
C ARG A 11 11.27 4.32 -11.27
N GLU A 12 10.60 4.79 -10.24
CA GLU A 12 9.44 5.68 -10.37
C GLU A 12 9.76 7.03 -9.72
N ASP A 13 9.28 8.12 -10.32
CA ASP A 13 9.25 9.45 -9.70
C ASP A 13 7.83 9.75 -9.23
N PRO A 14 7.52 9.62 -7.92
CA PRO A 14 6.18 9.85 -7.41
C PRO A 14 5.69 11.29 -7.59
N SER A 15 6.60 12.25 -7.80
CA SER A 15 6.24 13.66 -8.00
C SER A 15 5.85 13.97 -9.45
N ALA A 16 6.10 13.05 -10.38
CA ALA A 16 5.72 13.17 -11.78
C ALA A 16 4.24 12.82 -12.03
N TYR A 17 3.51 12.34 -11.01
CA TYR A 17 2.12 11.92 -11.11
C TYR A 17 1.25 12.71 -10.14
N GLU A 18 0.07 13.09 -10.59
CA GLU A 18 -0.99 13.54 -9.69
C GLU A 18 -1.44 12.39 -8.78
N ARG A 19 -2.09 12.75 -7.67
CA ARG A 19 -2.62 11.77 -6.72
C ARG A 19 -3.58 10.84 -7.47
N ARG A 20 -3.40 9.53 -7.28
CA ARG A 20 -4.19 8.44 -7.90
C ARG A 20 -3.94 8.19 -9.40
N GLU A 21 -2.99 8.89 -10.02
CA GLU A 21 -2.68 8.74 -11.46
C GLU A 21 -1.35 8.01 -11.75
N GLY A 22 -0.63 7.60 -10.71
CA GLY A 22 0.57 6.77 -10.85
C GLY A 22 0.27 5.32 -11.25
N PRO A 23 1.29 4.56 -11.68
CA PRO A 23 1.15 3.15 -12.00
C PRO A 23 0.67 2.34 -10.79
N ALA A 24 -0.15 1.30 -11.04
CA ALA A 24 -0.54 0.36 -10.00
C ALA A 24 0.68 -0.47 -9.56
N ILE A 25 0.99 -0.43 -8.26
CA ILE A 25 2.09 -1.17 -7.66
C ILE A 25 1.58 -2.08 -6.54
N PHE A 26 2.26 -3.22 -6.36
CA PHE A 26 2.04 -4.10 -5.22
C PHE A 26 3.09 -3.82 -4.16
N ILE A 27 2.65 -3.66 -2.91
CA ILE A 27 3.51 -3.37 -1.77
C ILE A 27 3.40 -4.53 -0.80
N ALA A 28 4.53 -5.12 -0.45
CA ALA A 28 4.65 -6.08 0.65
C ALA A 28 5.56 -5.49 1.73
N GLY A 29 5.10 -5.55 2.98
CA GLY A 29 5.85 -5.09 4.15
C GLY A 29 6.04 -6.22 5.16
N ARG A 30 7.19 -6.25 5.83
CA ARG A 30 7.42 -7.16 6.97
C ARG A 30 7.02 -6.46 8.26
N LEU A 31 6.16 -7.08 9.05
CA LEU A 31 5.84 -6.59 10.39
C LEU A 31 7.06 -6.65 11.31
N ALA A 32 7.14 -5.73 12.26
CA ALA A 32 8.15 -5.78 13.31
C ALA A 32 7.93 -7.03 14.19
N PRO A 33 8.99 -7.54 14.85
CA PRO A 33 8.84 -8.70 15.73
C PRO A 33 7.78 -8.47 16.81
N GLY A 34 6.87 -9.44 16.97
CA GLY A 34 5.81 -9.37 17.98
C GLY A 34 4.59 -8.51 17.62
N VAL A 35 4.63 -7.78 16.49
CA VAL A 35 3.48 -6.97 16.03
C VAL A 35 2.45 -7.85 15.33
N THR A 36 1.20 -7.65 15.72
CA THR A 36 0.03 -8.32 15.11
C THR A 36 -0.45 -7.58 13.85
N MET A 37 -1.23 -8.26 13.02
CA MET A 37 -1.82 -7.63 11.84
C MET A 37 -2.85 -6.56 12.23
N GLU A 38 -3.55 -6.75 13.34
CA GLU A 38 -4.52 -5.82 13.89
C GLU A 38 -3.85 -4.50 14.33
N GLU A 39 -2.71 -4.58 15.02
CA GLU A 39 -1.90 -3.41 15.38
C GLU A 39 -1.40 -2.67 14.12
N ALA A 40 -0.90 -3.43 13.13
CA ALA A 40 -0.48 -2.84 11.86
C ALA A 40 -1.64 -2.17 11.11
N GLN A 41 -2.84 -2.77 11.13
CA GLN A 41 -4.04 -2.19 10.55
C GLN A 41 -4.41 -0.89 11.27
N ALA A 42 -4.29 -0.82 12.59
CA ALA A 42 -4.58 0.40 13.35
C ALA A 42 -3.66 1.55 12.94
N GLU A 43 -2.35 1.30 12.82
CA GLU A 43 -1.39 2.30 12.34
C GLU A 43 -1.68 2.75 10.92
N LEU A 44 -1.93 1.80 10.01
CA LEU A 44 -2.22 2.11 8.61
C LEU A 44 -3.53 2.89 8.46
N SER A 45 -4.53 2.62 9.30
CA SER A 45 -5.79 3.36 9.36
C SER A 45 -5.57 4.81 9.81
N ALA A 46 -4.66 5.04 10.78
CA ALA A 46 -4.31 6.39 11.22
C ALA A 46 -3.62 7.19 10.11
N ILE A 47 -2.75 6.56 9.32
CA ILE A 47 -2.15 7.17 8.12
C ILE A 47 -3.24 7.49 7.09
N GLY A 48 -4.12 6.53 6.79
CA GLY A 48 -5.21 6.69 5.83
C GLY A 48 -6.12 7.88 6.17
N ARG A 49 -6.48 8.03 7.45
CA ARG A 49 -7.28 9.17 7.93
C ARG A 49 -6.58 10.51 7.71
N ARG A 50 -5.30 10.64 8.09
CA ARG A 50 -4.55 11.88 7.87
C ARG A 50 -4.43 12.23 6.38
N THR A 51 -4.28 11.22 5.52
CA THR A 51 -4.25 11.42 4.07
C THR A 51 -5.61 11.85 3.53
N ALA A 52 -6.70 11.27 4.03
CA ALA A 52 -8.07 11.69 3.68
C ALA A 52 -8.35 13.14 4.11
N ASP A 53 -7.90 13.54 5.32
CA ASP A 53 -8.05 14.91 5.81
C ASP A 53 -7.26 15.91 4.95
N ALA A 54 -6.06 15.54 4.50
CA ALA A 54 -5.21 16.37 3.66
C ALA A 54 -5.64 16.42 2.19
N PHE A 55 -6.28 15.35 1.68
CA PHE A 55 -6.64 15.19 0.27
C PHE A 55 -8.05 14.60 0.11
N PRO A 56 -9.10 15.30 0.59
CA PRO A 56 -10.45 14.75 0.66
C PRO A 56 -11.00 14.34 -0.71
N GLU A 57 -10.79 15.15 -1.74
CA GLU A 57 -11.27 14.90 -3.11
C GLU A 57 -10.82 13.54 -3.66
N THR A 58 -9.62 13.07 -3.30
CA THR A 58 -9.05 11.83 -3.84
C THR A 58 -9.03 10.67 -2.84
N HIS A 59 -9.12 10.94 -1.53
CA HIS A 59 -8.88 9.93 -0.49
C HIS A 59 -10.01 9.77 0.55
N GLU A 60 -11.07 10.58 0.53
CA GLU A 60 -12.17 10.51 1.52
C GLU A 60 -12.77 9.10 1.65
N LEU A 61 -12.91 8.40 0.53
CA LEU A 61 -13.53 7.07 0.47
C LEU A 61 -12.52 5.91 0.54
N LEU A 62 -11.22 6.20 0.59
CA LEU A 62 -10.18 5.16 0.57
C LEU A 62 -9.92 4.60 1.96
N ARG A 63 -9.87 3.28 2.07
CA ARG A 63 -9.59 2.56 3.31
C ARG A 63 -8.42 1.60 3.08
N PRO A 64 -7.22 1.92 3.58
CA PRO A 64 -6.08 1.04 3.42
C PRO A 64 -6.24 -0.20 4.31
N MET A 65 -5.83 -1.36 3.79
CA MET A 65 -6.01 -2.65 4.46
C MET A 65 -4.68 -3.41 4.56
N VAL A 66 -4.45 -4.04 5.70
CA VAL A 66 -3.38 -5.00 5.94
C VAL A 66 -3.93 -6.38 5.67
N MET A 67 -3.27 -7.12 4.78
CA MET A 67 -3.68 -8.45 4.37
C MET A 67 -2.53 -9.44 4.53
N PRO A 68 -2.79 -10.74 4.74
CA PRO A 68 -1.73 -11.72 4.79
C PRO A 68 -0.97 -11.73 3.46
N TYR A 69 0.35 -11.93 3.49
CA TYR A 69 1.17 -11.99 2.27
C TYR A 69 0.70 -13.08 1.29
N THR A 70 0.09 -14.15 1.81
CA THR A 70 -0.45 -15.26 1.01
C THR A 70 -1.80 -14.93 0.36
N HIS A 71 -2.35 -13.75 0.61
CA HIS A 71 -3.56 -13.32 -0.09
C HIS A 71 -3.28 -13.15 -1.58
N SER A 72 -4.19 -13.65 -2.43
CA SER A 72 -4.02 -13.53 -3.88
C SER A 72 -4.03 -12.07 -4.28
N LEU A 73 -3.00 -11.62 -4.98
CA LEU A 73 -2.94 -10.28 -5.58
C LEU A 73 -3.57 -10.24 -6.98
N SER A 74 -4.02 -11.38 -7.48
CA SER A 74 -4.63 -11.58 -8.79
C SER A 74 -6.07 -12.07 -8.61
N ASP A 75 -6.99 -11.46 -9.37
CA ASP A 75 -8.28 -12.03 -9.77
C ASP A 75 -8.16 -12.48 -11.23
#